data_AF-A0A257JV74-F1
#
_entry.id   AF-A0A257JV74-F1
#
_cell.length_a   1.000
_cell.length_b   1.000
_cell.length_c   1.000
_cell.angle_alpha   90.00
_cell.angle_beta   90.00
_cell.angle_gamma   90.00
#
_symmetry.space_group_name_H-M   'P 1'
#
loop_
_entity.id
_entity.type
_entity.pdbx_description
1 polymer ?
#
loop_
_entity_poly.entity_id
_entity_poly.type
_entity_poly.pdbx_seq_one_letter_code
_entity_poly.pdbx_strand_id
1 'polypeptide(L)'
;MITPKIGIAAFALLTIITFPLKLIFYNSDIASSVIPGWHTTIFPPYLVAGIIVSFFVFINFIGYCIISKRKTDISLKLFLLHLVLILPAIFITDLIDPIEHKTNLALIISIAAILLFIASQVSFGIMVFKKGFR
;
A
#
# COMPACT_ATOMS: atom_id res chain seq x y z
N MET A 1 15.49 17.58 9.04
CA MET A 1 14.44 16.78 9.71
C MET A 1 13.09 17.25 9.17
N ILE A 2 12.10 16.37 9.02
CA ILE A 2 10.77 16.75 8.54
C ILE A 2 9.81 16.75 9.74
N THR A 3 8.91 17.74 9.77
CA THR A 3 7.79 17.72 10.70
C THR A 3 6.88 16.53 10.39
N PRO A 4 6.36 15.83 11.40
CA PRO A 4 5.50 14.66 11.18
C PRO A 4 4.20 15.01 10.43
N LYS A 5 3.80 16.30 10.41
CA LYS A 5 2.67 16.83 9.65
C LYS A 5 2.77 16.56 8.13
N ILE A 6 3.96 16.64 7.56
CA ILE A 6 4.17 16.37 6.13
C ILE A 6 3.95 14.89 5.83
N GLY A 7 4.39 13.99 6.72
CA GLY A 7 4.13 12.55 6.61
C GLY A 7 2.64 12.23 6.69
N ILE A 8 1.93 12.86 7.63
CA ILE A 8 0.47 12.75 7.74
C ILE A 8 -0.20 13.19 6.42
N ALA A 9 0.15 14.36 5.90
CA ALA A 9 -0.45 14.89 4.67
C ALA A 9 -0.22 13.96 3.46
N ALA A 10 1.01 13.47 3.29
CA ALA A 10 1.36 12.56 2.21
C ALA A 10 0.55 11.25 2.29
N PHE A 11 0.54 10.58 3.45
CA PHE A 11 -0.16 9.31 3.62
C PHE A 11 -1.68 9.45 3.68
N ALA A 12 -2.21 10.59 4.10
CA ALA A 12 -3.63 10.92 3.97
C ALA A 12 -4.04 10.99 2.50
N LEU A 13 -3.27 11.72 1.69
CA LEU A 13 -3.52 11.85 0.25
C LEU A 13 -3.42 10.48 -0.44
N LEU A 14 -2.38 9.71 -0.14
CA LEU A 14 -2.24 8.34 -0.64
C LEU A 14 -3.43 7.47 -0.28
N THR A 15 -3.92 7.52 0.97
CA THR A 15 -5.10 6.75 1.40
C THR A 15 -6.38 7.20 0.69
N ILE A 16 -6.60 8.51 0.57
CA ILE A 16 -7.78 9.07 -0.13
C ILE A 16 -7.77 8.70 -1.61
N ILE A 17 -6.59 8.50 -2.21
CA ILE A 17 -6.50 8.02 -3.58
C ILE A 17 -6.72 6.51 -3.63
N THR A 18 -5.95 5.73 -2.87
CA THR A 18 -5.92 4.27 -3.02
C THR A 18 -7.19 3.58 -2.51
N PHE A 19 -7.74 4.02 -1.38
CA PHE A 19 -8.85 3.33 -0.72
C PHE A 19 -10.17 3.42 -1.50
N PRO A 20 -10.69 4.62 -1.86
CA PRO A 20 -11.93 4.70 -2.62
C PRO A 20 -11.77 4.28 -4.07
N LEU A 21 -10.64 4.55 -4.74
CA LEU A 21 -10.44 4.10 -6.12
C LEU A 21 -10.52 2.58 -6.20
N LYS A 22 -9.76 1.87 -5.36
CA LYS A 22 -9.79 0.39 -5.35
C LYS A 22 -11.16 -0.15 -4.97
N LEU A 23 -11.84 0.45 -3.98
CA LEU A 23 -13.21 0.06 -3.64
C LEU A 23 -14.18 0.22 -4.83
N ILE A 24 -14.07 1.30 -5.59
CA ILE A 24 -14.92 1.57 -6.75
C ILE A 24 -14.62 0.59 -7.90
N PHE A 25 -13.34 0.44 -8.28
CA PHE A 25 -12.93 -0.48 -9.35
C PHE A 25 -13.35 -1.93 -9.06
N TYR A 26 -13.10 -2.40 -7.83
CA TYR A 26 -13.42 -3.77 -7.47
C TYR A 26 -14.94 -4.01 -7.38
N ASN A 27 -15.72 -3.03 -6.92
CA ASN A 27 -17.19 -3.15 -6.93
C ASN A 27 -17.77 -3.14 -8.35
N SER A 28 -17.18 -2.36 -9.29
CA SER A 28 -17.65 -2.35 -10.68
C SER A 28 -17.38 -3.66 -11.41
N ASP A 29 -16.23 -4.31 -11.16
CA ASP A 29 -15.92 -5.63 -11.73
C ASP A 29 -16.91 -6.70 -11.24
N ILE A 30 -17.22 -6.68 -9.94
CA ILE A 30 -18.20 -7.61 -9.33
C ILE A 30 -19.62 -7.39 -9.86
N ALA A 31 -20.01 -6.14 -10.13
CA ALA A 31 -21.38 -5.78 -10.53
C ALA A 31 -21.65 -5.87 -12.04
N SER A 32 -20.64 -5.71 -12.90
CA SER A 32 -20.78 -5.68 -14.37
C SER A 32 -20.27 -6.95 -15.07
N SER A 33 -19.76 -7.89 -14.30
CA SER A 33 -19.26 -9.21 -14.69
C SER A 33 -20.15 -9.97 -15.69
N VAL A 34 -19.75 -10.02 -16.98
CA VAL A 34 -20.36 -10.89 -18.01
C VAL A 34 -19.73 -12.29 -18.04
N ILE A 35 -18.58 -12.48 -17.37
CA ILE A 35 -17.78 -13.71 -17.44
C ILE A 35 -18.25 -14.68 -16.34
N PRO A 36 -18.68 -15.92 -16.69
CA PRO A 36 -19.21 -16.87 -15.73
C PRO A 36 -18.13 -17.32 -14.73
N GLY A 37 -18.36 -17.08 -13.43
CA GLY A 37 -17.43 -17.40 -12.34
C GLY A 37 -17.15 -16.25 -11.37
N TRP A 38 -17.52 -15.01 -11.71
CA TRP A 38 -17.28 -13.82 -10.87
C TRP A 38 -18.32 -13.60 -9.75
N HIS A 39 -19.41 -14.37 -9.74
CA HIS A 39 -20.30 -14.52 -8.59
C HIS A 39 -19.91 -15.68 -7.65
N THR A 40 -18.72 -16.26 -7.83
CA THR A 40 -18.22 -17.30 -6.91
C THR A 40 -17.64 -16.67 -5.65
N THR A 41 -17.72 -17.37 -4.53
CA THR A 41 -17.29 -16.93 -3.19
C THR A 41 -15.77 -16.79 -3.03
N ILE A 42 -14.98 -16.99 -4.10
CA ILE A 42 -13.52 -16.93 -4.09
C ILE A 42 -13.10 -15.65 -4.82
N PHE A 43 -12.72 -14.63 -4.05
CA PHE A 43 -12.20 -13.38 -4.60
C PHE A 43 -10.93 -13.63 -5.42
N PRO A 44 -10.82 -13.03 -6.62
CA PRO A 44 -9.59 -13.07 -7.38
C PRO A 44 -8.35 -12.67 -6.54
N PRO A 45 -7.21 -13.37 -6.66
CA PRO A 45 -6.03 -13.12 -5.85
C PRO A 45 -5.48 -11.69 -5.90
N TYR A 46 -5.65 -10.99 -7.03
CA TYR A 46 -5.24 -9.59 -7.19
C TYR A 46 -6.09 -8.63 -6.34
N LEU A 47 -7.39 -8.90 -6.17
CA LEU A 47 -8.26 -8.10 -5.31
C LEU A 47 -7.76 -8.14 -3.87
N VAL A 48 -7.41 -9.34 -3.41
CA VAL A 48 -6.89 -9.54 -2.05
C VAL A 48 -5.57 -8.81 -1.86
N ALA A 49 -4.65 -8.90 -2.83
CA ALA A 49 -3.37 -8.20 -2.77
C ALA A 49 -3.52 -6.66 -2.73
N GLY A 50 -4.40 -6.10 -3.57
CA GLY A 50 -4.65 -4.66 -3.64
C GLY A 50 -5.33 -4.09 -2.38
N ILE A 51 -6.26 -4.85 -1.78
CA ILE A 51 -6.90 -4.48 -0.50
C ILE A 51 -5.87 -4.47 0.64
N ILE A 52 -5.00 -5.48 0.71
CA ILE A 52 -3.96 -5.56 1.76
C ILE A 52 -3.01 -4.36 1.66
N VAL A 53 -2.50 -4.04 0.47
CA VAL A 53 -1.59 -2.88 0.30
C VAL A 53 -2.26 -1.58 0.75
N SER A 54 -3.53 -1.37 0.38
CA SER A 54 -4.28 -0.16 0.74
C SER A 54 -4.56 -0.05 2.24
N PHE A 55 -4.87 -1.17 2.89
CA PHE A 55 -5.03 -1.25 4.33
C PHE A 55 -3.75 -0.85 5.07
N PHE A 56 -2.59 -1.29 4.59
CA PHE A 56 -1.30 -0.90 5.17
C PHE A 56 -0.95 0.57 4.90
N VAL A 57 -1.32 1.16 3.76
CA VAL A 57 -1.17 2.62 3.53
C VAL A 57 -1.98 3.40 4.57
N PHE A 58 -3.18 2.94 4.92
CA PHE A 58 -3.98 3.51 6.01
C PHE A 58 -3.33 3.32 7.39
N ILE A 59 -2.75 2.15 7.68
CA ILE A 59 -1.98 1.93 8.92
C ILE A 59 -0.80 2.90 9.01
N ASN A 60 -0.09 3.13 7.91
CA ASN A 60 1.01 4.09 7.86
C ASN A 60 0.53 5.51 8.19
N PHE A 61 -0.60 5.94 7.62
CA PHE A 61 -1.23 7.22 7.97
C PHE A 61 -1.50 7.35 9.48
N ILE A 62 -2.08 6.32 10.10
CA ILE A 62 -2.29 6.28 11.56
C ILE A 62 -0.95 6.32 12.31
N GLY A 63 0.07 5.58 11.85
CA GLY A 63 1.41 5.59 12.41
C GLY A 63 2.02 6.99 12.45
N TYR A 64 1.92 7.75 11.35
CA TYR A 64 2.36 9.15 11.31
C TYR A 64 1.53 10.05 12.25
N CYS A 65 0.23 9.82 12.40
CA CYS A 65 -0.60 10.53 13.37
C CYS A 65 -0.12 10.29 14.82
N ILE A 66 0.22 9.05 15.16
CA ILE A 66 0.75 8.68 16.47
C ILE A 66 2.12 9.34 16.70
N ILE A 67 3.03 9.29 15.71
CA ILE A 67 4.34 9.94 15.80
C ILE A 67 4.19 11.46 15.99
N SER A 68 3.23 12.10 15.30
CA SER A 68 2.99 13.54 15.42
C SER A 68 2.52 13.95 16.81
N LYS A 69 1.71 13.14 17.50
CA LYS A 69 1.30 13.40 18.89
C LYS A 69 2.48 13.40 19.85
N ARG A 70 3.55 12.66 19.53
CA ARG A 70 4.76 12.54 20.35
C ARG A 70 5.79 13.65 20.09
N LYS A 71 5.52 14.58 19.16
CA LYS A 71 6.43 15.68 18.76
C LYS A 71 7.84 15.20 18.42
N THR A 72 7.97 14.00 17.83
CA THR A 72 9.26 13.48 17.38
C THR A 72 9.48 13.80 15.91
N ASP A 73 10.64 14.36 15.61
CA ASP A 73 11.03 14.70 14.24
C ASP A 73 11.46 13.46 13.46
N ILE A 74 11.13 13.40 12.17
CA ILE A 74 11.46 12.27 11.30
C ILE A 74 12.65 12.64 10.40
N SER A 75 13.53 11.68 10.12
CA SER A 75 14.63 11.88 9.17
C SER A 75 14.07 11.89 7.74
N LEU A 76 14.38 12.94 6.98
CA LEU A 76 13.89 13.12 5.61
C LEU A 76 14.25 11.95 4.70
N LYS A 77 15.48 11.44 4.85
CA LYS A 77 15.96 10.28 4.08
C LYS A 77 15.10 9.04 4.30
N LEU A 78 14.73 8.76 5.55
CA LEU A 78 13.95 7.58 5.90
C LEU A 78 12.49 7.71 5.45
N PHE A 79 11.93 8.92 5.54
CA PHE A 79 10.60 9.22 5.01
C PHE A 79 10.55 9.04 3.48
N LEU A 80 11.49 9.62 2.75
CA LEU A 80 11.54 9.49 1.29
C LEU A 80 11.78 8.04 0.85
N LEU A 81 12.67 7.32 1.53
CA LEU A 81 12.89 5.90 1.29
C LEU A 81 11.58 5.12 1.44
N HIS A 82 10.88 5.30 2.56
CA HIS A 82 9.62 4.61 2.82
C HIS A 82 8.54 4.92 1.76
N LEU A 83 8.42 6.20 1.38
CA LEU A 83 7.48 6.65 0.35
C LEU A 83 7.78 5.98 -1.01
N VAL A 84 9.03 6.03 -1.46
CA VAL A 84 9.44 5.48 -2.76
C VAL A 84 9.27 3.96 -2.83
N LEU A 85 9.54 3.24 -1.73
CA LEU A 85 9.40 1.78 -1.70
C LEU A 85 7.93 1.31 -1.70
N ILE A 86 6.99 2.16 -1.26
CA ILE A 86 5.54 1.82 -1.24
C ILE A 86 4.90 2.02 -2.62
N LEU A 87 5.33 3.02 -3.39
CA LEU A 87 4.69 3.37 -4.67
C LEU A 87 4.59 2.20 -5.66
N PRO A 88 5.63 1.38 -5.89
CA PRO A 88 5.54 0.24 -6.82
C PRO A 88 4.41 -0.71 -6.44
N ALA A 89 4.24 -1.02 -5.16
CA ALA A 89 3.17 -1.93 -4.73
C ALA A 89 1.78 -1.33 -4.90
N ILE A 90 1.61 -0.01 -4.82
CA ILE A 90 0.29 0.61 -5.04
C ILE A 90 -0.18 0.42 -6.48
N PHE A 91 0.72 0.62 -7.45
CA PHE A 91 0.40 0.55 -8.87
C PHE A 91 0.46 -0.87 -9.43
N ILE A 92 1.43 -1.69 -9.01
CA ILE A 92 1.71 -2.99 -9.62
C ILE A 92 0.79 -4.08 -9.08
N THR A 93 0.26 -3.98 -7.84
CA THR A 93 -0.65 -5.03 -7.32
C THR A 93 -1.94 -5.16 -8.11
N ASP A 94 -2.35 -4.10 -8.79
CA ASP A 94 -3.54 -4.11 -9.65
C ASP A 94 -3.26 -4.79 -11.00
N LEU A 95 -1.99 -5.06 -11.34
CA LEU A 95 -1.61 -5.83 -12.53
C LEU A 95 -1.50 -7.34 -12.28
N ILE A 96 -1.72 -7.87 -11.07
CA ILE A 96 -1.58 -9.32 -10.77
C ILE A 96 -2.78 -10.13 -11.32
N ASP A 97 -3.24 -9.82 -12.52
CA ASP A 97 -4.25 -10.62 -13.19
C ASP A 97 -3.61 -11.92 -13.72
N PRO A 98 -4.01 -13.10 -13.21
CA PRO A 98 -3.45 -14.37 -13.67
C PRO A 98 -3.80 -14.66 -15.14
N ILE A 99 -4.77 -13.94 -15.72
CA ILE A 99 -5.17 -14.06 -17.13
C ILE A 99 -4.29 -13.17 -18.05
N GLU A 100 -3.79 -12.02 -17.57
CA GLU A 100 -2.91 -11.13 -18.35
C GLU A 100 -1.43 -11.50 -18.26
N HIS A 101 -1.01 -12.25 -17.25
CA HIS A 101 0.39 -12.66 -17.06
C HIS A 101 0.84 -13.76 -18.04
N LYS A 102 0.84 -13.44 -19.34
CA LYS A 102 1.41 -14.30 -20.40
C LYS A 102 2.94 -14.41 -20.33
N THR A 103 3.63 -13.62 -19.49
CA THR A 103 5.10 -13.57 -19.44
C THR A 103 5.66 -13.66 -18.01
N ASN A 104 6.72 -14.45 -17.83
CA ASN A 104 7.43 -14.63 -16.56
C ASN A 104 7.94 -13.30 -15.95
N LEU A 105 8.18 -12.28 -16.80
CA LEU A 105 8.69 -10.99 -16.38
C LEU A 105 7.70 -10.21 -15.51
N ALA A 106 6.41 -10.20 -15.88
CA ALA A 106 5.38 -9.48 -15.13
C ALA A 106 5.24 -10.02 -13.70
N LEU A 107 5.28 -11.35 -13.56
CA LEU A 107 5.25 -12.02 -12.27
C LEU A 107 6.47 -11.65 -11.39
N ILE A 108 7.67 -11.62 -11.98
CA ILE A 108 8.90 -11.22 -11.27
C ILE A 108 8.80 -9.77 -10.76
N ILE A 109 8.29 -8.86 -11.60
CA ILE A 109 8.10 -7.45 -11.24
C ILE A 109 7.09 -7.31 -10.08
N SER A 110 5.98 -8.04 -10.13
CA SER A 110 4.97 -8.04 -9.06
C SER A 110 5.52 -8.57 -7.73
N ILE A 111 6.28 -9.67 -7.76
CA ILE A 111 6.94 -10.20 -6.55
C ILE A 111 7.96 -9.19 -6.00
N ALA A 112 8.79 -8.59 -6.87
CA ALA A 112 9.75 -7.58 -6.46
C ALA A 112 9.08 -6.37 -5.80
N ALA A 113 7.94 -5.90 -6.34
CA ALA A 113 7.17 -4.81 -5.77
C ALA A 113 6.66 -5.14 -4.37
N ILE A 114 6.14 -6.36 -4.15
CA ILE A 114 5.68 -6.83 -2.83
C ILE A 114 6.85 -6.91 -1.84
N LEU A 115 8.01 -7.41 -2.26
CA LEU A 115 9.20 -7.47 -1.40
C LEU A 115 9.69 -6.09 -0.97
N LEU A 116 9.74 -5.13 -1.91
CA LEU A 116 10.09 -3.74 -1.60
C LEU A 116 9.10 -3.11 -0.62
N PHE A 117 7.81 -3.40 -0.79
CA PHE A 117 6.77 -2.96 0.11
C PHE A 117 6.95 -3.52 1.52
N ILE A 118 7.19 -4.83 1.66
CA ILE A 118 7.43 -5.47 2.96
C ILE A 118 8.67 -4.85 3.64
N ALA A 119 9.76 -4.67 2.91
CA ALA A 119 10.96 -4.01 3.42
C ALA A 119 10.67 -2.59 3.94
N SER A 120 9.80 -1.85 3.22
CA SER A 120 9.33 -0.52 3.63
C SER A 120 8.57 -0.55 4.95
N GLN A 121 7.63 -1.49 5.11
CA GLN A 121 6.83 -1.62 6.34
C GLN A 121 7.71 -1.99 7.54
N VAL A 122 8.68 -2.89 7.36
CA VAL A 122 9.63 -3.28 8.43
C VAL A 122 10.47 -2.08 8.86
N SER A 123 11.02 -1.33 7.91
CA SER A 123 11.81 -0.12 8.21
C SER A 123 10.99 0.93 8.95
N PHE A 124 9.73 1.16 8.53
CA PHE A 124 8.83 2.09 9.19
C PHE A 124 8.45 1.63 10.60
N GLY A 125 8.13 0.35 10.76
CA GLY A 125 7.84 -0.26 12.06
C GLY A 125 9.00 -0.06 13.04
N ILE A 126 10.23 -0.38 12.63
CA ILE A 126 11.43 -0.18 13.47
C ILE A 126 11.58 1.30 13.88
N MET A 127 11.32 2.23 12.97
CA MET A 127 11.36 3.66 13.28
C MET A 127 10.32 4.06 14.34
N VAL A 128 9.07 3.61 14.16
CA VAL A 128 7.97 3.87 15.09
C VAL A 128 8.30 3.31 16.47
N PHE A 129 8.82 2.08 16.55
CA PHE A 129 9.23 1.45 17.80
C PHE A 129 10.41 2.19 18.47
N LYS A 130 11.50 2.47 17.74
CA LYS A 130 12.68 3.16 18.29
C LYS A 130 12.39 4.56 18.83
N LYS A 131 11.47 5.29 18.20
CA LYS A 131 11.05 6.62 18.66
C LYS A 131 9.87 6.58 19.63
N GLY A 132 9.24 5.42 19.78
CA GLY A 132 8.03 5.26 20.57
C GLY A 132 8.26 4.94 22.05
N PHE A 133 9.43 4.42 22.42
CA PHE A 133 9.78 4.05 23.80
C PHE A 133 10.81 5.00 24.45
N ARG A 134 10.94 6.22 23.92
CA ARG A 134 11.77 7.28 24.51
C ARG A 134 10.89 8.44 24.97
#